data_AF-A0A2R6S5Q5-F1
#
_entry.id   AF-A0A2R6S5Q5-F1
#
_cell.length_a   1.000
_cell.length_b   1.000
_cell.length_c   1.000
_cell.angle_alpha   90.00
_cell.angle_beta   90.00
_cell.angle_gamma   90.00
#
_symmetry.space_group_name_H-M   'P 1'
#
loop_
_entity.id
_entity.type
_entity.pdbx_description
1 polymer ?
#
loop_
_entity_poly.entity_id
_entity_poly.type
_entity_poly.pdbx_seq_one_letter_code
_entity_poly.pdbx_strand_id
1 'polypeptide(L)'
;MALQVIVLGTGLTECILSGLLSVEGKKVLHMDRNDYYGGDSASLNLTQACWFNSARLWGALLTKLAQLYRKFRPDQTPPAELGRDRDYAVDLIPKFIIASGELTKILVHTDVTRYLEFKQIAGSFVYRDGKISKVPSNEMEALKSPLMGLFEKRRAKKFFEFLQGWKDEDPATHQGSWTLAQVSLLSLSDISRLLGINLDKDTMQTVYTKFGLEPGTQDFIGHAMALYLNDE
;
A
#
# COMPACT_ATOMS: atom_id res chain seq x y z
N MET A 1 -32.65 13.11 22.43
CA MET A 1 -31.55 13.86 21.78
C MET A 1 -31.56 13.49 20.30
N ALA A 2 -31.62 14.46 19.39
CA ALA A 2 -31.57 14.16 17.96
C ALA A 2 -30.12 13.92 17.52
N LEU A 3 -29.85 12.70 17.03
CA LEU A 3 -28.61 12.37 16.35
C LEU A 3 -28.65 12.96 14.94
N GLN A 4 -27.50 13.40 14.44
CA GLN A 4 -27.39 13.95 13.08
C GLN A 4 -26.85 12.92 12.11
N VAL A 5 -25.99 12.01 12.57
CA VAL A 5 -25.40 10.95 11.75
C VAL A 5 -25.36 9.64 12.55
N ILE A 6 -25.69 8.54 11.90
CA ILE A 6 -25.51 7.19 12.41
C ILE A 6 -24.52 6.48 11.48
N VAL A 7 -23.42 5.98 12.05
CA VAL A 7 -22.39 5.22 11.34
C VAL A 7 -22.47 3.76 11.81
N LEU A 8 -22.61 2.84 10.86
CA LEU A 8 -22.73 1.41 11.10
C LEU A 8 -21.47 0.70 10.60
N GLY A 9 -20.78 0.01 11.50
CA GLY A 9 -19.49 -0.63 11.26
C GLY A 9 -18.33 0.24 11.74
N THR A 10 -17.29 -0.40 12.25
CA THR A 10 -16.10 0.23 12.83
C THR A 10 -14.84 -0.09 12.02
N GLY A 11 -14.99 -0.24 10.70
CA GLY A 11 -13.86 -0.31 9.79
C GLY A 11 -13.11 1.02 9.71
N LEU A 12 -11.95 1.01 9.05
CA LEU A 12 -11.10 2.18 8.93
C LEU A 12 -11.84 3.37 8.27
N THR A 13 -12.57 3.10 7.19
CA THR A 13 -13.33 4.11 6.44
C THR A 13 -14.39 4.76 7.31
N GLU A 14 -15.19 3.95 8.00
CA GLU A 14 -16.27 4.40 8.88
C GLU A 14 -15.72 5.21 10.05
N CYS A 15 -14.61 4.77 10.65
CA CYS A 15 -13.93 5.48 11.74
C CYS A 15 -13.37 6.84 11.30
N ILE A 16 -12.77 6.93 10.11
CA ILE A 16 -12.28 8.21 9.57
C ILE A 16 -13.45 9.18 9.36
N LEU A 17 -14.54 8.73 8.73
CA LEU A 17 -15.72 9.56 8.50
C LEU A 17 -16.38 10.00 9.81
N SER A 18 -16.55 9.08 10.75
CA SER A 18 -17.09 9.35 12.09
C SER A 18 -16.26 10.40 12.84
N GLY A 19 -14.93 10.28 12.78
CA GLY A 19 -13.99 11.24 13.34
C GLY A 19 -14.12 12.63 12.72
N LEU A 20 -14.07 12.72 11.39
CA LEU A 20 -14.18 14.01 10.67
C LEU A 20 -15.51 14.72 10.95
N LEU A 21 -16.63 13.98 10.92
CA LEU A 21 -17.95 14.55 11.21
C LEU A 21 -18.07 15.02 12.67
N SER A 22 -17.42 14.32 13.59
CA SER A 22 -17.37 14.73 15.00
C SER A 22 -16.54 16.01 15.18
N VAL A 23 -15.43 16.16 14.44
CA VAL A 23 -14.60 17.39 14.42
C VAL A 23 -15.40 18.57 13.85
N GLU A 24 -16.26 18.34 12.85
CA GLU A 24 -17.19 19.36 12.33
C GLU A 24 -18.38 19.67 13.28
N GLY A 25 -18.43 19.06 14.46
CA GLY A 25 -19.46 19.31 15.48
C GLY A 25 -20.76 18.55 15.28
N LYS A 26 -20.80 17.52 14.41
CA LYS A 26 -21.98 16.67 14.25
C LYS A 26 -22.14 15.73 15.44
N LYS A 27 -23.40 15.49 15.85
CA LYS A 27 -23.72 14.43 16.82
C LYS A 27 -23.78 13.08 16.12
N VAL A 28 -22.69 12.33 16.22
CA VAL A 28 -22.51 11.02 15.58
C VAL A 28 -22.80 9.89 16.57
N LEU A 29 -23.61 8.90 16.17
CA LEU A 29 -23.70 7.61 16.84
C LEU A 29 -22.96 6.57 15.99
N HIS A 30 -21.92 5.98 16.55
CA HIS A 30 -21.09 4.99 15.86
C HIS A 30 -21.24 3.63 16.54
N MET A 31 -21.68 2.62 15.80
CA MET A 31 -21.93 1.29 16.35
C MET A 31 -21.50 0.18 15.38
N ASP A 32 -21.20 -0.99 15.92
CA ASP A 32 -20.88 -2.20 15.15
C ASP A 32 -21.75 -3.36 15.65
N ARG A 33 -22.00 -4.33 14.77
CA ARG A 33 -22.65 -5.60 15.14
C ARG A 33 -21.67 -6.56 15.83
N ASN A 34 -20.38 -6.41 15.54
CA ASN A 34 -19.32 -7.21 16.12
C ASN A 34 -19.03 -6.74 17.55
N ASP A 35 -18.52 -7.64 18.39
CA ASP A 35 -18.05 -7.31 19.75
C ASP A 35 -16.58 -6.82 19.77
N TYR A 36 -16.03 -6.50 18.61
CA TYR A 36 -14.69 -5.97 18.40
C TYR A 36 -14.69 -4.88 17.33
N TYR A 37 -13.66 -4.03 17.35
CA TYR A 37 -13.45 -2.96 16.36
C TYR A 37 -12.73 -3.46 15.09
N GLY A 38 -12.88 -2.74 13.99
CA GLY A 38 -12.10 -2.93 12.76
C GLY A 38 -12.83 -3.67 11.63
N GLY A 39 -13.99 -4.27 11.91
CA GLY A 39 -14.80 -4.96 10.90
C GLY A 39 -13.99 -6.01 10.14
N ASP A 40 -13.96 -5.91 8.81
CA ASP A 40 -13.19 -6.83 7.94
C ASP A 40 -11.68 -6.62 8.00
N SER A 41 -11.22 -5.46 8.48
CA SER A 41 -9.80 -5.13 8.68
C SER A 41 -9.36 -5.27 10.14
N ALA A 42 -10.13 -5.99 10.96
CA ALA A 42 -9.79 -6.21 12.36
C ALA A 42 -8.49 -7.02 12.51
N SER A 43 -7.73 -6.71 13.55
CA SER A 43 -6.62 -7.52 14.03
C SER A 43 -7.15 -8.42 15.15
N LEU A 44 -6.99 -9.73 15.00
CA LEU A 44 -7.53 -10.73 15.92
C LEU A 44 -6.42 -11.39 16.72
N ASN A 45 -6.68 -11.68 18.00
CA ASN A 45 -5.78 -12.50 18.80
C ASN A 45 -5.95 -14.00 18.42
N LEU A 46 -5.00 -14.87 18.78
CA LEU A 46 -5.00 -16.31 18.43
C LEU A 46 -6.18 -17.10 19.02
N THR A 47 -6.45 -16.73 20.25
CA THR A 47 -7.23 -17.24 21.37
C THR A 47 -7.21 -18.72 21.69
N GLN A 48 -6.61 -18.95 22.86
CA GLN A 48 -6.54 -20.16 23.66
C GLN A 48 -7.89 -20.48 24.32
N ALA A 49 -8.46 -21.65 24.05
CA ALA A 49 -9.50 -22.25 24.89
C ALA A 49 -8.83 -23.19 25.91
N CYS A 50 -8.37 -22.65 27.03
CA CYS A 50 -8.08 -23.45 28.22
C CYS A 50 -9.18 -23.22 29.26
N TRP A 51 -10.44 -23.55 28.97
CA TRP A 51 -11.49 -23.56 30.00
C TRP A 51 -12.36 -24.83 29.93
N PHE A 52 -11.95 -25.77 30.78
CA PHE A 52 -12.73 -26.76 31.54
C PHE A 52 -13.52 -27.84 30.81
N ASN A 53 -12.88 -29.01 30.78
CA ASN A 53 -13.50 -30.33 30.77
C ASN A 53 -14.30 -30.55 32.07
N SER A 54 -15.49 -29.93 32.21
CA SER A 54 -16.64 -30.34 33.06
C SER A 54 -17.57 -29.15 33.39
N ALA A 55 -18.44 -28.73 32.47
CA ALA A 55 -19.75 -28.12 32.78
C ALA A 55 -20.52 -27.85 31.49
N ARG A 56 -21.26 -28.85 31.02
CA ARG A 56 -22.05 -28.83 29.77
C ARG A 56 -23.28 -27.89 29.80
N LEU A 57 -23.43 -27.05 30.83
CA LEU A 57 -24.65 -26.25 31.04
C LEU A 57 -24.42 -24.75 31.35
N TRP A 58 -23.17 -24.28 31.54
CA TRP A 58 -22.90 -22.85 31.81
C TRP A 58 -21.80 -22.24 30.90
N GLY A 59 -21.35 -22.96 29.86
CA GLY A 59 -20.22 -22.55 29.03
C GLY A 59 -20.52 -21.51 27.94
N ALA A 60 -21.75 -21.39 27.47
CA ALA A 60 -22.07 -20.59 26.27
C ALA A 60 -21.90 -19.07 26.44
N LEU A 61 -21.84 -18.55 27.67
CA LEU A 61 -21.69 -17.12 27.94
C LEU A 61 -20.22 -16.69 28.11
N LEU A 62 -19.32 -17.61 28.45
CA LEU A 62 -17.90 -17.32 28.70
C LEU A 62 -16.96 -17.66 27.52
N THR A 63 -17.44 -18.33 26.47
CA THR A 63 -16.63 -18.68 25.27
C THR A 63 -16.56 -17.56 24.23
N LYS A 64 -16.61 -16.29 24.65
CA LYS A 64 -16.80 -15.14 23.75
C LYS A 64 -15.52 -14.46 23.25
N LEU A 65 -14.33 -14.91 23.68
CA LEU A 65 -13.09 -14.21 23.35
C LEU A 65 -12.21 -14.92 22.32
N ALA A 66 -12.72 -15.95 21.60
CA ALA A 66 -11.94 -16.65 20.58
C ALA A 66 -12.14 -16.14 19.15
N GLN A 67 -11.13 -15.46 18.59
CA GLN A 67 -11.31 -14.71 17.34
C GLN A 67 -10.69 -15.40 16.10
N LEU A 68 -9.37 -15.67 16.07
CA LEU A 68 -8.73 -16.18 14.85
C LEU A 68 -9.01 -17.67 14.57
N TYR A 69 -8.70 -18.56 15.51
CA TYR A 69 -8.92 -20.01 15.32
C TYR A 69 -10.39 -20.35 15.15
N ARG A 70 -11.30 -19.70 15.89
CA ARG A 70 -12.74 -19.89 15.71
C ARG A 70 -13.20 -19.55 14.29
N LYS A 71 -12.64 -18.50 13.68
CA LYS A 71 -13.04 -18.03 12.34
C LYS A 71 -12.57 -18.97 11.23
N PHE A 72 -11.35 -19.50 11.32
CA PHE A 72 -10.73 -20.26 10.23
C PHE A 72 -10.52 -21.76 10.51
N ARG A 73 -10.51 -22.17 11.78
CA ARG A 73 -10.23 -23.54 12.26
C ARG A 73 -11.05 -23.87 13.53
N PRO A 74 -12.39 -23.88 13.44
CA PRO A 74 -13.27 -23.94 14.62
C PRO A 74 -13.07 -25.19 15.48
N ASP A 75 -12.62 -26.30 14.88
CA ASP A 75 -12.41 -27.57 15.56
C ASP A 75 -10.98 -27.74 16.12
N GLN A 76 -10.13 -26.72 16.02
CA GLN A 76 -8.74 -26.78 16.46
C GLN A 76 -8.46 -25.78 17.58
N THR A 77 -7.63 -26.20 18.53
CA THR A 77 -7.03 -25.32 19.52
C THR A 77 -5.67 -24.82 19.02
N PRO A 78 -5.30 -23.56 19.32
CA PRO A 78 -3.95 -23.09 19.03
C PRO A 78 -2.90 -23.95 19.77
N PRO A 79 -1.82 -24.38 19.09
CA PRO A 79 -0.71 -25.07 19.74
C PRO A 79 -0.14 -24.24 20.90
N ALA A 80 0.17 -24.89 22.03
CA ALA A 80 0.72 -24.23 23.21
C ALA A 80 2.07 -23.54 22.95
N GLU A 81 2.80 -24.00 21.94
CA GLU A 81 4.08 -23.45 21.48
C GLU A 81 3.96 -22.01 20.95
N LEU A 82 2.77 -21.59 20.53
CA LEU A 82 2.54 -20.21 20.09
C LEU A 82 2.54 -19.21 21.27
N GLY A 83 2.55 -19.66 22.52
CA GLY A 83 2.63 -18.77 23.67
C GLY A 83 1.30 -18.13 24.04
N ARG A 84 1.33 -16.89 24.55
CA ARG A 84 0.16 -16.24 25.16
C ARG A 84 -0.65 -15.50 24.11
N ASP A 85 -1.97 -15.62 24.22
CA ASP A 85 -2.91 -14.98 23.30
C ASP A 85 -2.72 -13.45 23.15
N ARG A 86 -2.47 -12.76 24.26
CA ARG A 86 -2.32 -11.30 24.31
C ARG A 86 -1.12 -10.74 23.54
N ASP A 87 -0.19 -11.62 23.15
CA ASP A 87 1.03 -11.23 22.44
C ASP A 87 0.79 -11.14 20.92
N TYR A 88 -0.44 -11.45 20.47
CA TYR A 88 -0.80 -11.50 19.06
C TYR A 88 -1.88 -10.49 18.71
N ALA A 89 -1.65 -9.80 17.60
CA ALA A 89 -2.66 -9.05 16.86
C ALA A 89 -2.47 -9.42 15.38
N VAL A 90 -3.29 -10.36 14.89
CA VAL A 90 -3.18 -10.90 13.53
C VAL A 90 -4.19 -10.21 12.62
N ASP A 91 -3.68 -9.42 11.67
CA ASP A 91 -4.52 -8.70 10.73
C ASP A 91 -5.28 -9.66 9.80
N LEU A 92 -6.58 -9.44 9.64
CA LEU A 92 -7.39 -10.17 8.66
C LEU A 92 -7.05 -9.76 7.21
N ILE A 93 -6.67 -8.51 7.01
CA ILE A 93 -6.30 -7.97 5.70
C ILE A 93 -4.95 -7.27 5.86
N PRO A 94 -3.84 -7.84 5.36
CA PRO A 94 -2.52 -7.24 5.50
C PRO A 94 -2.45 -5.95 4.68
N LYS A 95 -2.08 -4.84 5.34
CA LYS A 95 -1.89 -3.54 4.70
C LYS A 95 -0.68 -2.83 5.29
N PHE A 96 0.02 -2.08 4.45
CA PHE A 96 1.03 -1.13 4.89
C PHE A 96 0.54 0.30 4.67
N ILE A 97 1.10 1.23 5.43
CA ILE A 97 0.83 2.66 5.29
C ILE A 97 2.01 3.28 4.54
N ILE A 98 1.71 3.91 3.40
CA ILE A 98 2.72 4.64 2.62
C ILE A 98 3.11 5.89 3.40
N ALA A 99 4.41 6.07 3.67
CA ALA A 99 4.93 7.17 4.50
C ALA A 99 4.46 8.55 4.05
N SER A 100 4.41 8.81 2.73
CA SER A 100 3.94 10.06 2.14
C SER A 100 2.53 9.94 1.53
N GLY A 101 1.77 8.92 1.92
CA GLY A 101 0.41 8.67 1.41
C GLY A 101 -0.65 9.56 2.07
N GLU A 102 -1.83 9.59 1.46
CA GLU A 102 -2.94 10.44 1.92
C GLU A 102 -3.43 10.08 3.32
N LEU A 103 -3.49 8.79 3.65
CA LEU A 103 -3.86 8.32 4.99
C LEU A 103 -2.91 8.87 6.07
N THR A 104 -1.59 8.86 5.81
CA THR A 104 -0.61 9.42 6.75
C THR A 104 -0.82 10.91 6.95
N LYS A 105 -1.12 11.66 5.88
CA LYS A 105 -1.47 13.07 5.99
C LYS A 105 -2.73 13.26 6.85
N ILE A 106 -3.80 12.50 6.61
CA ILE A 106 -5.03 12.57 7.40
C ILE A 106 -4.72 12.32 8.89
N LEU A 107 -4.01 11.25 9.21
CA LEU A 107 -3.66 10.89 10.59
C LEU A 107 -2.91 12.02 11.32
N VAL A 108 -2.01 12.71 10.62
CA VAL A 108 -1.27 13.87 11.15
C VAL A 108 -2.20 15.07 11.36
N HIS A 109 -3.05 15.40 10.39
CA HIS A 109 -3.94 16.57 10.48
C HIS A 109 -5.06 16.38 11.52
N THR A 110 -5.48 15.13 11.78
CA THR A 110 -6.52 14.82 12.78
C THR A 110 -5.96 14.50 14.17
N ASP A 111 -4.66 14.70 14.41
CA ASP A 111 -3.99 14.41 15.70
C ASP A 111 -4.14 12.94 16.19
N VAL A 112 -4.51 12.01 15.30
CA VAL A 112 -4.71 10.58 15.65
C VAL A 112 -3.37 9.88 15.92
N THR A 113 -2.27 10.43 15.40
CA THR A 113 -0.90 9.96 15.66
C THR A 113 -0.51 9.96 17.14
N ARG A 114 -1.27 10.62 18.02
CA ARG A 114 -1.08 10.56 19.49
C ARG A 114 -1.45 9.22 20.10
N TYR A 115 -2.24 8.41 19.40
CA TYR A 115 -2.76 7.13 19.86
C TYR A 115 -2.15 5.93 19.14
N LEU A 116 -1.34 6.18 18.10
CA LEU A 116 -0.76 5.16 17.25
C LEU A 116 0.74 5.34 17.16
N GLU A 117 1.46 4.24 17.37
CA GLU A 117 2.90 4.17 17.13
C GLU A 117 3.16 3.41 15.83
N PHE A 118 4.12 3.89 15.05
CA PHE A 118 4.49 3.28 13.77
C PHE A 118 5.93 2.78 13.80
N LYS A 119 6.15 1.62 13.16
CA LYS A 119 7.48 1.08 12.92
C LYS A 119 7.73 1.01 11.42
N GLN A 120 8.88 1.53 10.99
CA GLN A 120 9.28 1.44 9.59
C GLN A 120 9.55 -0.02 9.19
N ILE A 121 9.06 -0.43 8.02
CA ILE A 121 9.41 -1.72 7.44
C ILE A 121 10.90 -1.77 7.08
N ALA A 122 11.54 -2.93 7.24
CA ALA A 122 12.97 -3.06 6.98
C ALA A 122 13.33 -2.93 5.48
N GLY A 123 12.38 -3.23 4.59
CA GLY A 123 12.53 -3.09 3.15
C GLY A 123 11.43 -3.80 2.38
N SER A 124 11.36 -3.50 1.08
CA SER A 124 10.57 -4.26 0.11
C SER A 124 11.49 -5.21 -0.65
N PHE A 125 10.95 -6.33 -1.11
CA PHE A 125 11.70 -7.37 -1.81
C PHE A 125 10.92 -7.81 -3.05
N VAL A 126 11.66 -8.05 -4.13
CA VAL A 126 11.11 -8.55 -5.40
C VAL A 126 11.59 -9.99 -5.62
N TYR A 127 10.69 -10.83 -6.11
CA TYR A 127 10.99 -12.20 -6.53
C TYR A 127 11.17 -12.23 -8.04
N ARG A 128 12.30 -12.78 -8.50
CA ARG A 128 12.59 -12.98 -9.92
C ARG A 128 13.48 -14.20 -10.09
N ASP A 129 13.15 -15.07 -11.02
CA ASP A 129 13.97 -16.24 -11.41
C ASP A 129 14.41 -17.11 -10.21
N GLY A 130 13.50 -17.41 -9.28
CA GLY A 130 13.80 -18.22 -8.10
C GLY A 130 14.55 -17.48 -6.98
N LYS A 131 14.85 -16.19 -7.16
CA LYS A 131 15.65 -15.40 -6.23
C LYS A 131 14.87 -14.21 -5.69
N ILE A 132 14.92 -14.03 -4.37
CA ILE A 132 14.41 -12.83 -3.70
C ILE A 132 15.56 -11.82 -3.60
N SER A 133 15.30 -10.59 -4.03
CA SER A 133 16.28 -9.48 -3.97
C SER A 133 15.63 -8.26 -3.33
N LYS A 134 16.40 -7.52 -2.50
CA LYS A 134 15.92 -6.28 -1.87
C LYS A 134 15.74 -5.20 -2.92
N VAL A 135 14.60 -4.50 -2.86
CA VAL A 135 14.36 -3.26 -3.61
C VAL A 135 15.25 -2.16 -3.00
N PRO A 136 16.13 -1.52 -3.77
CA PRO A 136 17.06 -0.52 -3.25
C PRO A 136 16.35 0.66 -2.58
N SER A 137 16.77 1.03 -1.37
CA SER A 137 16.22 2.20 -0.66
C SER A 137 17.18 3.39 -0.56
N ASN A 138 18.39 3.27 -1.10
CA ASN A 138 19.39 4.35 -1.18
C ASN A 138 20.35 4.14 -2.36
N GLU A 139 21.14 5.17 -2.69
CA GLU A 139 22.07 5.15 -3.83
C GLU A 139 23.07 3.99 -3.77
N MET A 140 23.62 3.71 -2.59
CA MET A 140 24.61 2.64 -2.41
C MET A 140 24.01 1.25 -2.65
N GLU A 141 22.78 1.02 -2.21
CA GLU A 141 22.04 -0.21 -2.51
C GLU A 141 21.70 -0.30 -4.00
N ALA A 142 21.33 0.81 -4.64
CA ALA A 142 21.03 0.82 -6.07
C ALA A 142 22.26 0.44 -6.91
N LEU A 143 23.44 0.95 -6.54
CA LEU A 143 24.70 0.59 -7.18
C LEU A 143 25.05 -0.89 -7.01
N LYS A 144 24.86 -1.45 -5.81
CA LYS A 144 25.18 -2.85 -5.49
C LYS A 144 24.13 -3.86 -5.95
N SER A 145 22.91 -3.41 -6.24
CA SER A 145 21.78 -4.31 -6.53
C SER A 145 22.02 -5.15 -7.79
N PRO A 146 21.72 -6.46 -7.76
CA PRO A 146 21.82 -7.33 -8.93
C PRO A 146 20.61 -7.23 -9.87
N LEU A 147 19.61 -6.40 -9.55
CA LEU A 147 18.34 -6.33 -10.30
C LEU A 147 18.49 -5.79 -11.73
N MET A 148 19.51 -4.96 -11.96
CA MET A 148 19.76 -4.30 -13.24
C MET A 148 21.26 -4.31 -13.56
N GLY A 149 21.59 -4.48 -14.84
CA GLY A 149 22.95 -4.29 -15.35
C GLY A 149 23.41 -2.83 -15.24
N LEU A 150 24.72 -2.59 -15.33
CA LEU A 150 25.30 -1.25 -15.15
C LEU A 150 24.76 -0.22 -16.16
N PHE A 151 24.60 -0.60 -17.42
CA PHE A 151 24.05 0.28 -18.46
C PHE A 151 22.57 0.55 -18.25
N GLU A 152 21.82 -0.47 -17.82
CA GLU A 152 20.39 -0.32 -17.52
C GLU A 152 20.16 0.60 -16.32
N LYS A 153 21.00 0.50 -15.27
CA LYS A 153 20.98 1.46 -14.14
C LYS A 153 21.19 2.90 -14.59
N ARG A 154 21.99 3.16 -15.62
CA ARG A 154 22.18 4.51 -16.17
C ARG A 154 20.92 5.01 -16.88
N ARG A 155 20.20 4.14 -17.60
CA ARG A 155 18.91 4.48 -18.25
C ARG A 155 17.81 4.70 -17.21
N ALA A 156 17.69 3.78 -16.24
CA ALA A 156 16.75 3.89 -15.13
C ALA A 156 17.00 5.17 -14.30
N LYS A 157 18.27 5.52 -14.04
CA LYS A 157 18.62 6.79 -13.38
C LYS A 157 18.05 8.01 -14.13
N LYS A 158 18.23 8.09 -15.46
CA LYS A 158 17.68 9.18 -16.27
C LYS A 158 16.15 9.24 -16.21
N PHE A 159 15.50 8.09 -16.17
CA PHE A 159 14.05 7.99 -15.99
C PHE A 159 13.60 8.50 -14.61
N PHE A 160 14.29 8.14 -13.53
CA PHE A 160 13.96 8.64 -12.19
C PHE A 160 14.25 10.13 -12.03
N GLU A 161 15.34 10.64 -12.60
CA GLU A 161 15.64 12.09 -12.64
C GLU A 161 14.56 12.85 -13.41
N PHE A 162 14.03 12.27 -14.49
CA PHE A 162 12.88 12.82 -15.21
C PHE A 162 11.63 12.88 -14.33
N LEU A 163 11.24 11.78 -13.70
CA LEU A 163 10.06 11.75 -12.82
C LEU A 163 10.20 12.74 -11.66
N GLN A 164 11.38 12.83 -11.05
CA GLN A 164 11.64 13.75 -9.95
C GLN A 164 11.62 15.22 -10.40
N GLY A 165 12.02 15.49 -11.64
CA GLY A 165 12.04 16.84 -12.23
C GLY A 165 10.74 17.28 -12.89
N TRP A 166 9.75 16.39 -13.00
CA TRP A 166 8.48 16.67 -13.66
C TRP A 166 7.70 17.76 -12.92
N LYS A 167 7.19 18.72 -13.68
CA LYS A 167 6.25 19.75 -13.19
C LYS A 167 5.13 19.90 -14.19
N ASP A 168 3.89 19.73 -13.75
CA ASP A 168 2.71 19.76 -14.65
C ASP A 168 2.58 21.10 -15.39
N GLU A 169 2.98 22.20 -14.74
CA GLU A 169 2.85 23.55 -15.27
C GLU A 169 4.03 24.00 -16.15
N ASP A 170 5.11 23.22 -16.22
CA ASP A 170 6.33 23.57 -16.96
C ASP A 170 6.64 22.56 -18.08
N PRO A 171 6.20 22.83 -19.33
CA PRO A 171 6.44 21.96 -20.48
C PRO A 171 7.92 21.70 -20.78
N ALA A 172 8.85 22.54 -20.31
CA ALA A 172 10.28 22.30 -20.51
C ALA A 172 10.77 21.06 -19.74
N THR A 173 10.06 20.67 -18.67
CA THR A 173 10.37 19.47 -17.87
C THR A 173 9.87 18.18 -18.54
N HIS A 174 8.99 18.27 -19.53
CA HIS A 174 8.32 17.12 -20.17
C HIS A 174 9.18 16.43 -21.25
N GLN A 175 10.48 16.73 -21.28
CA GLN A 175 11.43 16.22 -22.29
C GLN A 175 10.96 16.43 -23.74
N GLY A 176 10.37 17.58 -24.02
CA GLY A 176 10.26 18.09 -25.38
C GLY A 176 11.61 18.66 -25.80
N SER A 177 12.30 18.00 -26.70
CA SER A 177 13.47 18.60 -27.35
C SER A 177 13.31 18.32 -28.84
N TRP A 178 12.83 19.32 -29.58
CA TRP A 178 13.23 19.81 -30.92
C TRP A 178 12.13 20.78 -31.40
N THR A 179 12.53 21.94 -31.94
CA THR A 179 11.60 22.92 -32.53
C THR A 179 11.04 22.40 -33.86
N LEU A 180 9.84 22.84 -34.24
CA LEU A 180 9.16 22.48 -35.52
C LEU A 180 10.03 22.69 -36.78
N ALA A 181 11.10 23.51 -36.68
CA ALA A 181 12.03 23.78 -37.76
C ALA A 181 12.87 22.56 -38.21
N GLN A 182 12.97 21.49 -37.41
CA GLN A 182 13.74 20.28 -37.74
C GLN A 182 12.88 19.08 -38.18
N VAL A 183 11.55 19.24 -38.18
CA VAL A 183 10.58 18.15 -38.44
C VAL A 183 10.40 17.83 -39.94
N SER A 184 10.89 18.69 -40.83
CA SER A 184 10.68 18.55 -42.29
C SER A 184 11.48 17.44 -42.98
N LEU A 185 12.35 16.71 -42.28
CA LEU A 185 13.27 15.71 -42.86
C LEU A 185 13.11 14.28 -42.31
N LEU A 186 12.11 14.00 -41.46
CA LEU A 186 11.98 12.70 -40.79
C LEU A 186 10.65 12.00 -41.10
N SER A 187 10.66 10.66 -41.07
CA SER A 187 9.49 9.83 -41.35
C SER A 187 8.43 9.96 -40.25
N LEU A 188 7.15 9.72 -40.56
CA LEU A 188 6.03 9.85 -39.62
C LEU A 188 6.21 9.00 -38.33
N SER A 189 6.91 7.86 -38.40
CA SER A 189 7.22 7.02 -37.23
C SER A 189 8.23 7.66 -36.27
N ASP A 190 9.05 8.60 -36.74
CA ASP A 190 10.01 9.33 -35.91
C ASP A 190 9.37 10.55 -35.23
N ILE A 191 8.25 11.06 -35.75
CA ILE A 191 7.59 12.27 -35.25
C ILE A 191 7.00 12.08 -33.84
N SER A 192 6.50 10.88 -33.50
CA SER A 192 6.02 10.59 -32.14
C SER A 192 7.15 10.65 -31.10
N ARG A 193 8.40 10.36 -31.49
CA ARG A 193 9.57 10.48 -30.60
C ARG A 193 10.01 11.93 -30.38
N LEU A 194 9.55 12.86 -31.21
CA LEU A 194 9.91 14.29 -31.19
C LEU A 194 8.99 15.14 -30.32
N LEU A 195 7.78 14.65 -30.01
CA LEU A 195 6.86 15.33 -29.10
C LEU A 195 7.30 15.06 -27.64
N GLY A 196 7.17 16.06 -26.77
CA GLY A 196 7.35 15.88 -25.32
C GLY A 196 6.44 14.78 -24.78
N ILE A 197 6.79 14.17 -23.65
CA ILE A 197 5.93 13.17 -23.01
C ILE A 197 4.67 13.89 -22.53
N ASN A 198 3.49 13.34 -22.83
CA ASN A 198 2.22 13.78 -22.28
C ASN A 198 1.64 12.65 -21.42
N LEU A 199 1.68 12.78 -20.10
CA LEU A 199 1.25 11.71 -19.19
C LEU A 199 -0.27 11.42 -19.24
N ASP A 200 -1.09 12.32 -19.79
CA ASP A 200 -2.54 12.08 -19.95
C ASP A 200 -2.87 11.25 -21.20
N LYS A 201 -1.98 11.24 -22.20
CA LYS A 201 -2.23 10.64 -23.52
C LYS A 201 -1.29 9.48 -23.82
N ASP A 202 -0.04 9.59 -23.39
CA ASP A 202 0.97 8.58 -23.63
C ASP A 202 0.80 7.43 -22.63
N THR A 203 0.91 6.20 -23.13
CA THR A 203 0.97 5.03 -22.26
C THR A 203 2.33 4.98 -21.55
N MET A 204 2.39 4.33 -20.39
CA MET A 204 3.67 4.11 -19.71
C MET A 204 4.66 3.29 -20.55
N GLN A 205 4.18 2.43 -21.44
CA GLN A 205 5.02 1.73 -22.40
C GLN A 205 5.73 2.69 -23.37
N THR A 206 5.02 3.72 -23.88
CA THR A 206 5.61 4.78 -24.70
C THR A 206 6.69 5.53 -23.91
N VAL A 207 6.40 5.86 -22.65
CA VAL A 207 7.36 6.52 -21.76
C VAL A 207 8.61 5.66 -21.57
N TYR A 208 8.47 4.38 -21.18
CA TYR A 208 9.60 3.47 -21.01
C TYR A 208 10.43 3.30 -22.27
N THR A 209 9.77 3.23 -23.44
CA THR A 209 10.46 3.15 -24.74
C THR A 209 11.32 4.38 -25.01
N LYS A 210 10.87 5.58 -24.63
CA LYS A 210 11.64 6.83 -24.78
C LYS A 210 12.93 6.83 -23.96
N PHE A 211 12.92 6.19 -22.78
CA PHE A 211 14.12 6.00 -21.96
C PHE A 211 14.93 4.75 -22.31
N GLY A 212 14.44 3.92 -23.23
CA GLY A 212 15.07 2.68 -23.65
C GLY A 212 15.19 1.65 -22.52
N LEU A 213 14.21 1.63 -21.60
CA LEU A 213 14.21 0.68 -20.49
C LEU A 213 13.90 -0.73 -20.98
N GLU A 214 14.66 -1.71 -20.50
CA GLU A 214 14.46 -3.12 -20.85
C GLU A 214 13.18 -3.67 -20.17
N PRO A 215 12.49 -4.67 -20.76
CA PRO A 215 11.24 -5.19 -20.20
C PRO A 215 11.33 -5.55 -18.72
N GLY A 216 12.37 -6.26 -18.29
CA GLY A 216 12.53 -6.63 -16.88
C GLY A 216 12.72 -5.45 -15.91
N THR A 217 13.10 -4.26 -16.40
CA THR A 217 13.10 -3.02 -15.60
C THR A 217 11.73 -2.37 -15.59
N GLN A 218 10.99 -2.44 -16.70
CA GLN A 218 9.60 -1.97 -16.77
C GLN A 218 8.74 -2.75 -15.76
N ASP A 219 8.86 -4.08 -15.73
CA ASP A 219 8.17 -4.95 -14.76
C ASP A 219 8.56 -4.60 -13.32
N PHE A 220 9.86 -4.37 -13.08
CA PHE A 220 10.33 -3.96 -11.75
C PHE A 220 9.73 -2.61 -11.32
N ILE A 221 9.72 -1.61 -12.20
CA ILE A 221 9.14 -0.29 -11.89
C ILE A 221 7.62 -0.42 -11.68
N GLY A 222 6.93 -1.15 -12.56
CA GLY A 222 5.48 -1.35 -12.49
C GLY A 222 5.03 -2.06 -11.20
N HIS A 223 5.63 -3.19 -10.88
CA HIS A 223 5.18 -4.02 -9.76
C HIS A 223 5.85 -3.68 -8.43
N ALA A 224 7.14 -3.36 -8.42
CA ALA A 224 7.87 -3.14 -7.16
C ALA A 224 7.87 -1.68 -6.69
N MET A 225 7.61 -0.73 -7.59
CA MET A 225 7.55 0.70 -7.25
C MET A 225 6.15 1.28 -7.39
N ALA A 226 5.51 1.12 -8.54
CA ALA A 226 4.14 1.60 -8.78
C ALA A 226 3.07 0.67 -8.17
N LEU A 227 3.46 -0.54 -7.74
CA LEU A 227 2.62 -1.52 -7.04
C LEU A 227 1.40 -1.99 -7.85
N TYR A 228 1.51 -2.00 -9.19
CA TYR A 228 0.52 -2.65 -10.05
C TYR A 228 0.54 -4.16 -9.83
N LEU A 229 -0.63 -4.80 -9.89
CA LEU A 229 -0.76 -6.25 -9.70
C LEU A 229 -0.55 -7.03 -11.01
N ASN A 230 -0.72 -6.35 -12.13
CA ASN A 230 -0.68 -6.86 -13.49
C ASN A 230 -0.15 -5.78 -14.45
N ASP A 231 0.20 -6.18 -15.66
CA ASP A 231 0.76 -5.31 -16.71
C ASP A 231 -0.32 -4.65 -17.61
N GLU A 232 -1.60 -4.79 -17.24
CA GLU A 232 -2.77 -4.28 -17.99
C GLU A 232 -3.18 -2.86 -17.57
#